data_AF-A0AB38B7R9-F1
#
_entry.id   AF-A0AB38B7R9-F1
#
_cell.length_a   1.000
_cell.length_b   1.000
_cell.length_c   1.000
_cell.angle_alpha   90.00
_cell.angle_beta   90.00
_cell.angle_gamma   90.00
#
_symmetry.space_group_name_H-M   'P 1'
#
loop_
_entity.id
_entity.type
_entity.pdbx_description
1 polymer ?
#
loop_
_entity_poly.entity_id
_entity_poly.type
_entity_poly.pdbx_seq_one_letter_code
_entity_poly.pdbx_strand_id
1 'polypeptide(L)' 'MAASRVWVGAHYPHDVAAGITVGALIALLSMTLVRRRPETLARWITSGRLRPLLIP' A
#
# COMPACT_ATOMS: atom_id res chain seq x y z
N MET A 1 -14.17 -7.55 5.15
CA MET A 1 -13.05 -8.37 5.68
C MET A 1 -12.65 -8.00 7.11
N ALA A 2 -12.41 -6.72 7.44
CA ALA A 2 -12.03 -6.31 8.80
C ALA A 2 -13.08 -6.70 9.87
N ALA A 3 -14.33 -6.25 9.71
CA ALA A 3 -15.41 -6.57 10.64
C ALA A 3 -15.72 -8.08 10.74
N SER A 4 -15.57 -8.83 9.65
CA SER A 4 -15.76 -10.27 9.65
C SER A 4 -14.66 -11.02 10.43
N ARG A 5 -13.43 -10.50 10.48
CA ARG A 5 -12.33 -11.09 11.27
C ARG A 5 -12.53 -10.92 12.78
N VAL A 6 -13.14 -9.80 13.18
CA VAL A 6 -13.57 -9.57 14.57
C VAL A 6 -14.75 -10.47 14.93
N TRP A 7 -15.74 -10.55 14.04
CA TRP A 7 -16.95 -11.35 14.25
C TRP A 7 -16.67 -12.86 14.42
N VAL A 8 -15.73 -13.40 13.64
CA VAL A 8 -15.29 -14.80 13.76
C VAL A 8 -14.35 -15.01 14.96
N GLY A 9 -14.02 -13.96 15.71
CA GLY A 9 -13.10 -14.02 16.85
C GLY A 9 -11.64 -14.26 16.46
N ALA A 10 -11.32 -14.20 15.16
CA ALA A 10 -9.98 -14.47 14.65
C ALA A 10 -8.99 -13.36 15.00
N HIS A 11 -9.46 -12.12 15.20
CA HIS A 11 -8.67 -10.95 15.60
C HIS A 11 -9.47 -10.12 16.60
N TYR A 12 -8.78 -9.54 17.58
CA TYR A 12 -9.45 -8.59 18.46
C TYR A 12 -9.74 -7.28 17.70
N PRO A 13 -10.76 -6.50 18.13
CA PRO A 13 -11.07 -5.21 17.51
C PRO A 13 -9.86 -4.27 17.40
N HIS A 14 -8.96 -4.32 18.37
CA HIS A 14 -7.75 -3.50 18.39
C HIS A 14 -6.72 -3.94 17.33
N ASP A 15 -6.58 -5.23 17.04
CA ASP A 15 -5.70 -5.73 15.97
C ASP A 15 -6.18 -5.23 14.61
N VAL A 16 -7.50 -5.22 14.42
CA VAL A 16 -8.12 -4.70 13.20
C VAL A 16 -7.95 -3.19 13.08
N ALA A 17 -8.11 -2.44 14.17
CA ALA A 17 -7.85 -1.01 14.19
C ALA A 17 -6.39 -0.71 13.86
N ALA A 18 -5.44 -1.42 14.46
CA ALA A 18 -4.01 -1.28 14.16
C ALA A 18 -3.71 -1.58 12.68
N GLY A 19 -4.29 -2.65 12.13
CA GLY A 19 -4.16 -3.00 10.71
C GLY A 19 -4.69 -1.90 9.79
N ILE A 20 -5.85 -1.31 10.11
CA ILE A 20 -6.42 -0.19 9.35
C ILE A 20 -5.50 1.03 9.43
N THR A 21 -5.03 1.41 10.62
CA THR A 21 -4.15 2.57 10.80
C THR A 21 -2.85 2.42 10.02
N VAL A 22 -2.18 1.26 10.14
CA VAL A 22 -0.93 0.98 9.43
C VAL A 22 -1.16 0.96 7.92
N GLY A 23 -2.21 0.28 7.45
CA GLY A 23 -2.56 0.22 6.04
C GLY A 23 -2.85 1.61 5.45
N ALA A 24 -3.62 2.43 6.17
CA ALA A 24 -3.93 3.80 5.78
C ALA A 24 -2.67 4.67 5.71
N LEU A 25 -1.79 4.56 6.71
CA LEU A 25 -0.53 5.31 6.74
C LEU A 25 0.35 4.97 5.52
N ILE A 26 0.53 3.67 5.25
CA ILE A 26 1.30 3.19 4.09
C ILE A 26 0.69 3.71 2.78
N ALA A 27 -0.63 3.63 2.64
CA ALA A 27 -1.32 4.12 1.45
C ALA A 27 -1.10 5.63 1.24
N LEU A 28 -1.29 6.43 2.30
CA LEU A 28 -1.12 7.89 2.25
C LEU A 28 0.33 8.29 1.91
N LEU A 29 1.31 7.64 2.54
CA LEU A 29 2.72 7.88 2.25
C LEU A 29 3.07 7.51 0.81
N SER A 30 2.59 6.36 0.34
CA SER A 30 2.83 5.89 -1.03
C SER A 30 2.23 6.84 -2.06
N MET A 31 0.95 7.21 -1.89
CA MET A 31 0.27 8.18 -2.75
C MET A 31 0.99 9.54 -2.75
N THR A 32 1.42 10.01 -1.59
CA THR A 32 2.13 11.28 -1.46
C THR A 32 3.49 11.21 -2.18
N LEU A 33 4.22 10.11 -2.05
CA LEU A 33 5.51 9.93 -2.70
C LEU A 33 5.35 9.89 -4.22
N VAL A 34 4.38 9.15 -4.73
CA VAL A 34 4.02 9.11 -6.16
C VAL A 34 3.70 10.49 -6.68
N ARG A 35 2.85 11.24 -5.97
CA ARG A 35 2.45 12.59 -6.38
C ARG A 35 3.61 13.60 -6.34
N ARG A 36 4.53 13.48 -5.38
CA ARG A 36 5.63 14.44 -5.22
C ARG A 36 6.85 14.13 -6.10
N ARG A 37 7.08 12.87 -6.45
CA ARG A 37 8.30 12.44 -7.18
C ARG A 37 7.99 11.46 -8.32
N PRO A 38 7.06 11.78 -9.24
CA PRO A 38 6.60 10.84 -10.26
C PRO A 38 7.73 10.40 -11.18
N GLU A 39 8.58 11.31 -11.65
CA GLU A 39 9.69 11.00 -12.58
C GLU A 39 10.81 10.18 -11.94
N THR A 40 11.08 10.40 -10.65
CA THR A 40 12.12 9.63 -9.93
C THR A 40 11.64 8.20 -9.72
N LEU A 41 10.37 8.02 -9.36
CA LEU A 41 9.74 6.71 -9.24
C LEU A 41 9.63 6.01 -10.60
N ALA A 42 9.19 6.72 -11.65
CA ALA A 42 9.09 6.15 -12.99
C ALA A 42 10.45 5.64 -13.49
N ARG A 43 11.53 6.43 -13.32
CA ARG A 43 12.89 5.99 -13.65
C ARG A 43 13.33 4.78 -12.82
N TRP A 44 13.04 4.78 -11.52
CA TRP A 44 13.40 3.67 -10.65
C TRP A 44 12.68 2.37 -11.03
N ILE A 45 11.36 2.44 -11.23
CA ILE A 45 10.54 1.28 -11.60
C ILE A 45 10.93 0.76 -13.00
N THR A 46 11.15 1.66 -13.97
CA THR A 46 11.59 1.29 -15.32
C THR A 46 13.05 0.85 -15.41
N SER A 47 13.87 1.13 -14.39
CA SER A 47 15.24 0.57 -14.30
C SER A 47 15.26 -0.89 -13.82
N GLY A 48 14.14 -1.41 -13.30
CA GLY A 48 14.02 -2.76 -12.77
C GLY A 48 13.38 -3.78 -13.72
N ARG A 49 13.09 -4.98 -13.19
CA ARG A 49 12.44 -6.09 -13.92
C ARG A 49 11.05 -5.76 -14.50
N LEU A 50 10.43 -4.66 -14.07
CA LEU A 50 9.10 -4.24 -14.53
C LEU A 50 9.15 -3.42 -15.82
N ARG A 51 10.34 -3.05 -16.31
CA ARG A 51 10.54 -2.34 -17.58
C ARG A 51 9.73 -2.91 -18.76
N PRO A 52 9.70 -4.25 -19.00
CA PRO A 52 8.97 -4.83 -20.14
C PRO A 52 7.46 -4.69 -20.05
N LEU A 53 6.92 -4.45 -18.84
CA LEU A 53 5.48 -4.28 -18.62
C LEU A 53 5.03 -2.81 -18.69
N LEU A 54 5.98 -1.87 -18.68
CA LEU A 54 5.71 -0.44 -18.58
C LEU A 54 6.01 0.32 -19.88
N ILE A 55 6.92 -0.22 -20.69
CA ILE A 55 7.32 0.35 -21.97
C ILE A 55 6.96 -0.70 -23.05
N PRO A 56 5.92 -0.45 -23.87
CA PRO A 56 5.58 -1.33 -25.00
C PRO A 56 6.66 -1.35 -26.08
#